data_AF-A0A6P1CPJ0-F1
#
_entry.id   AF-A0A6P1CPJ0-F1
#
_cell.length_a   1.000
_cell.length_b   1.000
_cell.length_c   1.000
_cell.angle_alpha   90.00
_cell.angle_beta   90.00
_cell.angle_gamma   90.00
#
_symmetry.space_group_name_H-M   'P 1'
#
loop_
_entity.id
_entity.type
_entity.pdbx_description
1 polymer ?
#
loop_
_entity_poly.entity_id
_entity_poly.type
_entity_poly.pdbx_seq_one_letter_code
_entity_poly.pdbx_strand_id
1 'polypeptide(L)'
;MSDTTIRDQLADVLRDEGIYCGDCDYGSRDCPECGRMLGGFADAILAAGFRPPARVITTVEERDALPPGSVVLSDSGYAWQRIEWWWQSTDEGVGGAPSLPVTVLHIPTEETADGE
;
A
#
# COMPACT_ATOMS: atom_id res chain seq x y z
N MET A 1 -17.98 8.77 -12.50
CA MET A 1 -17.56 9.89 -11.62
C MET A 1 -16.16 9.54 -11.14
N SER A 2 -15.21 10.43 -11.39
CA SER A 2 -13.99 10.05 -12.13
C SER A 2 -12.80 9.63 -11.26
N ASP A 3 -12.17 8.54 -11.69
CA ASP A 3 -10.92 7.88 -11.27
C ASP A 3 -9.77 8.84 -10.91
N THR A 4 -9.76 10.01 -11.54
CA THR A 4 -8.82 11.12 -11.30
C THR A 4 -8.76 11.57 -9.83
N THR A 5 -9.89 11.53 -9.10
CA THR A 5 -9.92 11.98 -7.70
C THR A 5 -9.15 11.05 -6.76
N ILE A 6 -9.23 9.74 -7.01
CA ILE A 6 -8.51 8.72 -6.24
C ILE A 6 -7.02 8.74 -6.60
N ARG A 7 -6.69 8.96 -7.89
CA ARG A 7 -5.33 9.15 -8.36
C ARG A 7 -4.65 10.35 -7.69
N ASP A 8 -5.34 11.49 -7.61
CA ASP A 8 -4.80 12.70 -7.00
C ASP A 8 -4.68 12.59 -5.47
N GLN A 9 -5.62 11.91 -4.80
CA GLN A 9 -5.51 11.59 -3.37
C GLN A 9 -4.29 10.72 -3.07
N LEU A 10 -4.08 9.68 -3.87
CA LEU A 10 -2.93 8.79 -3.70
C LEU A 10 -1.61 9.50 -3.98
N ALA A 11 -1.56 10.34 -5.01
CA ALA A 11 -0.41 11.19 -5.30
C ALA A 11 -0.09 12.16 -4.15
N ASP A 12 -1.09 12.61 -3.38
CA ASP A 12 -0.88 13.46 -2.20
C ASP A 12 -0.34 12.70 -1.00
N VAL A 13 -0.81 11.46 -0.77
CA VAL A 13 -0.24 10.57 0.26
C VAL A 13 1.23 10.26 -0.02
N LEU A 14 1.55 9.89 -1.26
CA LEU A 14 2.94 9.63 -1.67
C LEU A 14 3.86 10.85 -1.45
N ARG A 15 3.30 12.06 -1.58
CA ARG A 15 4.01 13.30 -1.29
C ARG A 15 4.25 13.51 0.21
N ASP A 16 3.26 13.24 1.05
CA ASP A 16 3.35 13.37 2.51
C ASP A 16 4.39 12.41 3.11
N GLU A 17 4.50 11.21 2.54
CA GLU A 17 5.52 10.20 2.86
C GLU A 17 6.94 10.58 2.38
N GLY A 18 7.10 11.76 1.76
CA GLY A 18 8.40 12.25 1.34
C GLY A 18 8.94 11.58 0.08
N ILE A 19 8.07 11.11 -0.83
CA ILE A 19 8.52 10.73 -2.18
C ILE A 19 8.65 12.00 -3.02
N TYR A 20 9.89 12.34 -3.40
CA TYR A 20 10.21 13.51 -4.21
C TYR A 20 11.18 13.16 -5.35
N CYS A 21 11.20 13.97 -6.40
CA CYS A 21 11.97 13.70 -7.62
C CYS A 21 13.49 13.93 -7.50
N GLY A 22 14.02 14.16 -6.28
CA GLY A 22 15.44 14.41 -6.00
C GLY A 22 15.97 15.79 -6.40
N ASP A 23 15.36 16.43 -7.41
CA ASP A 23 15.78 17.72 -8.00
C ASP A 23 15.07 18.96 -7.40
N CYS A 24 14.04 18.77 -6.58
CA CYS A 24 13.36 19.87 -5.91
C CYS A 24 13.99 20.20 -4.56
N ASP A 25 14.13 21.49 -4.24
CA ASP A 25 14.39 21.96 -2.87
C ASP A 25 13.27 21.42 -1.97
N TYR A 26 13.59 20.41 -1.16
CA TYR A 26 12.78 19.74 -0.13
C TYR A 26 11.29 20.14 -0.10
N GLY A 27 10.45 19.43 -0.87
CA GLY A 27 9.00 19.41 -0.63
C GLY A 27 8.17 20.55 -1.21
N SER A 28 8.67 21.32 -2.19
CA SER A 28 7.83 22.30 -2.88
C SER A 28 6.63 21.61 -3.56
N ARG A 29 5.42 21.85 -3.04
CA ARG A 29 4.15 21.31 -3.56
C ARG A 29 3.91 21.65 -5.03
N ASP A 30 4.52 22.74 -5.49
CA ASP A 30 4.38 23.27 -6.84
C ASP A 30 5.40 22.72 -7.84
N CYS A 31 6.20 21.71 -7.48
CA CYS A 31 7.14 21.10 -8.42
C CYS A 31 6.38 20.27 -9.49
N PRO A 32 6.43 20.66 -10.77
CA PRO A 32 5.68 19.96 -11.83
C PRO A 32 6.22 18.55 -12.09
N GLU A 33 7.52 18.33 -11.88
CA GLU A 33 8.18 17.02 -12.01
C GLU A 33 7.69 16.05 -10.92
N CYS A 34 7.57 16.52 -9.68
CA CYS A 34 6.98 15.76 -8.58
C CYS A 34 5.52 15.40 -8.88
N GLY A 35 4.71 16.35 -9.35
CA GLY A 35 3.31 16.11 -9.70
C GLY A 35 3.15 15.03 -10.79
N ARG A 36 4.01 15.06 -11.81
CA ARG A 36 4.02 14.06 -12.88
C ARG A 36 4.44 12.67 -12.39
N MET A 37 5.52 12.60 -11.61
CA MET A 37 6.04 11.36 -11.05
C MET A 37 5.03 10.70 -10.10
N LEU A 38 4.49 11.45 -9.15
CA LEU A 38 3.52 10.96 -8.16
C LEU A 38 2.22 10.53 -8.83
N GLY A 39 1.78 11.24 -9.87
CA GLY A 39 0.67 10.82 -10.71
C GLY A 39 0.94 9.45 -11.35
N GLY A 40 2.13 9.24 -11.89
CA GLY A 40 2.53 7.95 -12.48
C GLY A 40 2.59 6.80 -11.47
N PHE A 41 3.08 7.05 -10.25
CA PHE A 41 3.02 6.06 -9.17
C PHE A 41 1.58 5.75 -8.77
N ALA A 42 0.73 6.77 -8.64
CA ALA A 42 -0.67 6.57 -8.35
C ALA A 42 -1.36 5.73 -9.43
N ASP A 43 -1.12 6.03 -10.71
CA ASP A 43 -1.63 5.24 -11.83
C ASP A 43 -1.14 3.77 -11.77
N ALA A 44 0.13 3.53 -11.45
CA ALA A 44 0.68 2.18 -11.32
C ALA A 44 0.06 1.40 -10.14
N ILE A 45 -0.12 2.06 -8.99
CA ILE A 45 -0.74 1.47 -7.80
C ILE A 45 -2.21 1.13 -8.08
N LEU A 46 -2.93 2.01 -8.79
CA LEU A 46 -4.31 1.75 -9.20
C LEU A 46 -4.40 0.64 -10.26
N ALA A 47 -3.45 0.58 -11.19
CA ALA A 47 -3.36 -0.50 -12.18
C ALA A 47 -3.03 -1.86 -11.54
N ALA A 48 -2.28 -1.86 -10.44
CA ALA A 48 -2.03 -3.04 -9.60
C ALA A 48 -3.24 -3.46 -8.75
N GLY A 49 -4.39 -2.77 -8.90
CA GLY A 49 -5.65 -3.15 -8.25
C GLY A 49 -5.87 -2.54 -6.87
N PHE A 50 -5.00 -1.64 -6.39
CA PHE A 50 -5.24 -0.92 -5.14
C PHE A 50 -6.48 -0.03 -5.26
N ARG A 51 -7.39 -0.10 -4.29
CA ARG A 51 -8.61 0.71 -4.26
C ARG A 51 -8.91 1.20 -2.84
N PRO A 52 -8.77 2.50 -2.56
CA PRO A 52 -9.34 3.10 -1.35
C PRO A 52 -10.88 2.99 -1.35
N PRO A 53 -11.55 2.84 -0.19
CA PRO A 53 -10.99 2.80 1.16
C PRO A 53 -10.44 1.41 1.52
N ALA A 54 -9.17 1.36 1.89
CA ALA A 54 -8.55 0.15 2.41
C ALA A 54 -9.21 -0.22 3.75
N ARG A 55 -9.76 -1.43 3.84
CA ARG A 55 -10.40 -1.94 5.05
C ARG A 55 -9.38 -1.94 6.20
N VAL A 56 -9.70 -1.30 7.32
CA VAL A 56 -8.92 -1.39 8.55
C VAL A 56 -9.41 -2.59 9.36
N ILE A 57 -8.50 -3.49 9.68
CA ILE A 57 -8.72 -4.64 10.55
C ILE A 57 -8.23 -4.30 11.95
N THR A 58 -9.09 -4.51 12.94
CA THR A 58 -8.79 -4.23 14.36
C THR A 58 -8.77 -5.47 15.23
N THR A 59 -9.12 -6.64 14.66
CA THR A 59 -9.18 -7.92 15.37
C THR A 59 -8.17 -8.92 14.84
N VAL A 60 -7.70 -9.80 15.73
CA VAL A 60 -6.77 -10.89 15.38
C VAL A 60 -7.44 -11.89 14.45
N GLU A 61 -8.73 -12.18 14.68
CA GLU A 61 -9.51 -13.14 13.90
C GLU A 61 -9.66 -12.70 12.45
N GLU A 62 -10.00 -11.42 12.20
CA GLU A 62 -10.09 -10.89 10.84
C GLU A 62 -8.73 -10.86 10.13
N ARG A 63 -7.65 -10.56 10.87
CA ARG A 63 -6.29 -10.57 10.33
C ARG A 63 -5.89 -11.98 9.91
N ASP A 64 -6.12 -12.97 10.77
CA ASP A 64 -5.68 -14.33 10.52
C ASP A 64 -6.59 -15.10 9.55
N ALA A 65 -7.79 -14.58 9.27
CA ALA A 65 -8.68 -15.03 8.20
C ALA A 65 -8.28 -14.54 6.80
N LEU A 66 -7.28 -13.64 6.68
CA LEU A 66 -6.81 -13.18 5.37
C LEU A 66 -6.15 -14.34 4.59
N PRO A 67 -6.44 -14.46 3.28
CA PRO A 67 -5.83 -15.51 2.47
C PRO A 67 -4.32 -15.28 2.34
N PRO A 68 -3.53 -16.37 2.17
CA PRO A 68 -2.14 -16.28 1.77
C PRO A 68 -1.96 -15.37 0.55
N GLY A 69 -0.93 -14.53 0.56
CA GLY A 69 -0.67 -13.50 -0.45
C GLY A 69 -1.24 -12.12 -0.11
N SER A 70 -2.09 -12.00 0.92
CA SER A 70 -2.60 -10.70 1.37
C SER A 70 -1.48 -9.80 1.90
N VAL A 71 -1.57 -8.50 1.62
CA VAL A 71 -0.62 -7.49 2.11
C VAL A 71 -1.36 -6.48 2.98
N VAL A 72 -0.80 -6.19 4.15
CA VAL A 72 -1.34 -5.22 5.11
C VAL A 72 -0.27 -4.23 5.55
N LEU A 73 -0.69 -3.01 5.89
CA LEU A 73 0.14 -1.98 6.50
C LEU A 73 -0.16 -1.92 7.99
N SER A 74 0.87 -2.04 8.83
CA SER A 74 0.76 -1.85 10.28
C SER A 74 0.80 -0.36 10.65
N ASP A 75 0.29 -0.02 11.84
CA ASP A 75 0.40 1.33 12.42
C ASP A 75 1.86 1.83 12.50
N SER A 76 2.81 0.91 12.66
CA SER A 76 4.25 1.20 12.64
C SER A 76 4.82 1.56 11.25
N GLY A 77 3.99 1.63 10.20
CA GLY A 77 4.41 1.98 8.84
C GLY A 77 5.03 0.83 8.05
N TYR A 78 5.20 -0.35 8.66
CA TYR A 78 5.73 -1.53 7.98
C TYR A 78 4.64 -2.26 7.21
N ALA A 79 4.98 -2.67 5.99
CA ALA A 79 4.18 -3.57 5.18
C ALA A 79 4.48 -5.03 5.53
N TRP A 80 3.41 -5.83 5.62
CA TRP A 80 3.44 -7.23 5.98
C TRP A 80 2.69 -8.07 4.95
N GLN A 81 3.27 -9.18 4.53
CA GLN A 81 2.64 -10.16 3.65
C GLN A 81 2.25 -11.40 4.44
N ARG A 82 1.04 -11.92 4.19
CA ARG A 82 0.60 -13.23 4.69
C ARG A 82 1.22 -14.32 3.82
N ILE A 83 2.02 -15.18 4.40
CA ILE A 83 2.60 -16.35 3.74
C ILE A 83 2.01 -17.57 4.43
N GLU A 84 1.17 -18.35 3.73
CA GLU A 84 0.43 -19.48 4.33
C GLU A 84 -0.19 -19.13 5.70
N TRP A 85 0.40 -19.64 6.80
CA TRP A 85 -0.06 -19.49 8.17
C TRP A 85 0.69 -18.42 8.99
N TRP A 86 1.71 -17.75 8.44
CA TRP A 86 2.54 -16.77 9.16
C TRP A 86 2.69 -15.46 8.38
N TRP A 87 3.26 -14.43 9.03
CA TRP A 87 3.44 -13.11 8.44
C TRP A 87 4.91 -12.77 8.26
N GLN A 88 5.23 -12.14 7.13
CA GLN A 88 6.55 -11.65 6.82
C GLN A 88 6.52 -10.13 6.67
N SER A 89 7.39 -9.43 7.41
CA SER A 89 7.62 -7.99 7.27
C SER A 89 8.62 -7.72 6.14
N THR A 90 8.51 -6.53 5.55
CA THR A 90 9.50 -5.95 4.63
C THR A 90 10.79 -5.50 5.34
N ASP A 91 10.76 -5.36 6.67
CA ASP A 91 11.92 -5.05 7.50
C ASP A 91 12.60 -6.35 7.98
N GLU A 92 13.89 -6.50 7.64
CA GLU A 92 14.67 -7.67 8.02
C GLU A 92 14.83 -7.75 9.54
N GLY A 93 14.19 -8.76 10.16
CA GLY A 93 14.34 -9.06 11.59
C GLY A 93 13.06 -8.94 12.41
N VAL A 94 11.96 -8.45 11.82
CA VAL A 94 10.66 -8.43 12.50
C VAL A 94 9.91 -9.74 12.26
N GLY A 95 10.15 -10.72 13.12
CA GLY A 95 9.39 -11.97 13.15
C GLY A 95 8.11 -11.82 13.98
N GLY A 96 6.99 -12.36 13.49
CA GLY A 96 5.73 -12.39 14.24
C GLY A 96 4.52 -12.13 13.36
N ALA A 97 3.53 -11.42 13.90
CA ALA A 97 2.35 -10.97 13.18
C ALA A 97 2.23 -9.44 13.31
N PRO A 98 1.65 -8.74 12.32
CA PRO A 98 1.52 -7.31 12.39
C PRO A 98 0.65 -6.91 13.57
N SER A 99 1.11 -5.87 14.27
CA SER A 99 0.38 -5.23 15.35
C SER A 99 -0.87 -4.55 14.81
N LEU A 100 -2.00 -4.75 15.48
CA LEU A 100 -3.27 -4.13 15.13
C LEU A 100 -3.31 -2.67 15.64
N PRO A 101 -4.04 -1.77 14.97
CA PRO A 101 -4.81 -1.99 13.74
C PRO A 101 -3.92 -2.13 12.49
N VAL A 102 -4.41 -2.86 11.49
CA VAL A 102 -3.75 -2.98 10.17
C VAL A 102 -4.66 -2.56 9.05
N THR A 103 -4.10 -1.93 8.03
CA THR A 103 -4.81 -1.49 6.83
C THR A 103 -4.56 -2.49 5.71
N VAL A 104 -5.62 -3.08 5.14
CA VAL A 104 -5.47 -4.06 4.07
C VAL A 104 -5.12 -3.36 2.75
N LEU A 105 -3.91 -3.59 2.25
CA LEU A 105 -3.43 -3.01 1.00
C LEU A 105 -3.78 -3.88 -0.20
N HIS A 106 -3.72 -5.19 -0.04
CA HIS A 106 -3.98 -6.14 -1.12
C HIS A 106 -4.61 -7.41 -0.56
N ILE A 107 -5.65 -7.91 -1.23
CA ILE A 107 -6.16 -9.26 -1.06
C ILE A 107 -6.05 -9.91 -2.45
N PRO A 108 -5.35 -11.05 -2.58
CA PRO A 108 -5.29 -11.76 -3.84
C PRO A 108 -6.69 -12.24 -4.22
N THR A 109 -7.14 -11.84 -5.40
CA THR A 109 -8.29 -12.48 -6.06
C THR A 109 -7.80 -13.77 -6.72
N GLU A 110 -8.65 -14.80 -6.80
CA GLU A 110 -8.35 -16.13 -7.37
C GLU A 110 -7.83 -16.10 -8.83
N GLU A 111 -7.76 -14.93 -9.46
CA GLU A 111 -7.35 -14.70 -10.85
C GLU A 111 -5.82 -14.54 -11.06
N THR A 112 -4.98 -14.78 -10.05
CA THR A 112 -3.51 -14.76 -10.19
C THR A 112 -2.83 -16.09 -9.81
N ALA A 113 -3.60 -17.18 -9.70
CA ALA A 113 -3.06 -18.52 -9.39
C ALA A 113 -2.71 -19.37 -10.63
N ASP A 114 -2.92 -18.87 -11.85
CA ASP A 114 -2.58 -19.57 -13.09
C ASP A 114 -1.60 -18.74 -13.90
N GLY A 115 -0.31 -19.08 -13.78
CA GLY A 115 0.79 -18.41 -14.44
C GLY A 115 2.09 -19.16 -14.23
N GLU A 116 2.15 -20.34 -14.86
CA GLU A 116 3.32 -21.15 -15.31
C GLU A 116 4.56 -21.31 -14.40
#